data_AF-A0A6J4HWT5-F1
#
_entry.id   AF-A0A6J4HWT5-F1
#
_cell.length_a   1.000
_cell.length_b   1.000
_cell.length_c   1.000
_cell.angle_alpha   90.00
_cell.angle_beta   90.00
_cell.angle_gamma   90.00
#
_symmetry.space_group_name_H-M   'P 1'
#
loop_
_entity.id
_entity.type
_entity.pdbx_description
1 polymer ?
#
loop_
_entity_poly.entity_id
_entity_poly.type
_entity_poly.pdbx_seq_one_letter_code
_entity_poly.pdbx_strand_id
1 'polypeptide(L)'
;MRSTVVEVAGAVGEIASAWASDRLARQSRRRLDRQDFDLLRDAGILTLPAPTDVGGLWEGPQSVRPICEVYRSLASADPSVALVSSMHPA
;
A
#
# COMPACT_ATOMS: atom_id res chain seq x y z
N MET A 1 9.68 -13.10 10.62
CA MET A 1 10.67 -12.56 9.66
C MET A 1 10.23 -11.14 9.36
N ARG A 2 11.11 -10.14 9.45
CA ARG A 2 10.73 -8.73 9.23
C ARG A 2 10.77 -8.49 7.72
N SER A 3 9.65 -8.12 7.10
CA SER A 3 9.61 -7.84 5.67
C SER A 3 10.47 -6.63 5.32
N THR A 4 11.04 -6.59 4.12
CA THR A 4 11.79 -5.43 3.61
C THR A 4 10.89 -4.50 2.79
N VAL A 5 11.33 -3.27 2.53
CA VAL A 5 10.60 -2.35 1.65
C VAL A 5 10.40 -2.96 0.25
N VAL A 6 11.38 -3.71 -0.26
CA VAL A 6 11.30 -4.37 -1.57
C VAL A 6 10.25 -5.47 -1.58
N GLU A 7 10.16 -6.26 -0.51
CA GLU A 7 9.14 -7.32 -0.37
C GLU A 7 7.72 -6.72 -0.29
N VAL A 8 7.54 -5.67 0.51
CA VAL A 8 6.26 -4.96 0.61
C VAL A 8 5.88 -4.33 -0.74
N ALA A 9 6.83 -3.69 -1.43
CA ALA A 9 6.61 -3.11 -2.74
C ALA A 9 6.22 -4.17 -3.79
N GLY A 10 6.86 -5.34 -3.76
CA GLY A 10 6.51 -6.48 -4.60
C GLY A 10 5.08 -6.96 -4.36
N ALA A 11 4.73 -7.22 -3.09
CA ALA A 11 3.39 -7.68 -2.72
C ALA A 11 2.29 -6.66 -3.08
N VAL A 12 2.50 -5.38 -2.81
CA VAL A 12 1.56 -4.32 -3.21
C VAL A 12 1.49 -4.20 -4.74
N GLY A 13 2.61 -4.41 -5.45
CA GLY A 13 2.65 -4.46 -6.91
C GLY A 13 1.79 -5.57 -7.50
N GLU A 14 1.82 -6.77 -6.92
CA GLU A 14 0.95 -7.90 -7.33
C GLU A 14 -0.53 -7.58 -7.11
N ILE A 15 -0.87 -7.02 -5.94
CA ILE A 15 -2.25 -6.56 -5.64
C ILE A 15 -2.70 -5.50 -6.66
N ALA A 16 -1.86 -4.50 -6.90
CA ALA A 16 -2.17 -3.43 -7.86
C ALA A 16 -2.33 -3.98 -9.28
N SER A 17 -1.49 -4.93 -9.70
CA SER A 17 -1.62 -5.59 -11.01
C SER A 17 -2.94 -6.34 -11.15
N ALA A 18 -3.34 -7.11 -10.12
CA ALA A 18 -4.62 -7.79 -10.10
C ALA A 18 -5.79 -6.80 -10.17
N TRP A 19 -5.75 -5.71 -9.38
CA TRP A 19 -6.79 -4.69 -9.37
C TRP A 19 -6.87 -3.88 -10.67
N ALA A 20 -5.74 -3.66 -11.35
CA ALA A 20 -5.71 -2.92 -12.61
C ALA A 20 -6.55 -3.61 -13.71
N SER A 21 -6.63 -4.95 -13.68
CA SER A 21 -7.47 -5.71 -14.62
C SER A 21 -8.98 -5.44 -14.46
N ASP A 22 -9.41 -4.99 -13.27
CA ASP A 22 -10.81 -4.69 -12.94
C ASP A 22 -11.04 -3.21 -12.61
N ARG A 23 -10.12 -2.34 -13.04
CA ARG A 23 -10.06 -0.92 -12.63
C ARG A 23 -11.38 -0.17 -12.80
N LEU A 24 -12.09 -0.38 -13.91
CA LEU A 24 -13.36 0.31 -14.18
C LEU A 24 -14.44 -0.06 -13.15
N ALA A 25 -14.59 -1.35 -12.84
CA ALA A 25 -15.58 -1.79 -11.85
C ALA A 25 -15.21 -1.25 -10.46
N ARG A 26 -13.92 -1.30 -10.10
CA ARG A 26 -13.40 -0.76 -8.83
C ARG A 26 -13.71 0.73 -8.67
N GLN A 27 -13.46 1.55 -9.69
CA GLN A 27 -13.74 2.99 -9.68
C GLN A 27 -15.23 3.32 -9.59
N SER A 28 -16.10 2.44 -10.09
CA SER A 28 -17.56 2.63 -10.02
C SER A 28 -18.15 2.33 -8.64
N ARG A 29 -17.38 1.73 -7.72
CA ARG A 29 -17.85 1.36 -6.38
C ARG A 29 -18.26 2.61 -5.59
N ARG A 30 -19.33 2.47 -4.81
CA ARG A 30 -19.86 3.54 -3.94
C ARG A 30 -19.43 3.40 -2.47
N ARG A 31 -18.62 2.38 -2.18
CA ARG A 31 -18.07 2.08 -0.87
C ARG A 31 -16.71 1.41 -1.02
N LEU A 32 -15.89 1.56 -0.01
CA LEU A 32 -14.64 0.83 0.12
C LEU A 32 -14.93 -0.57 0.67
N ASP A 33 -14.16 -1.56 0.24
CA ASP A 33 -14.23 -2.91 0.78
C ASP A 33 -13.16 -3.10 1.86
N ARG A 34 -13.54 -3.67 3.00
CA ARG A 34 -12.60 -4.00 4.07
C ARG A 34 -11.55 -5.01 3.59
N GLN A 35 -11.93 -5.93 2.72
CA GLN A 35 -11.02 -6.96 2.20
C GLN A 35 -9.83 -6.36 1.45
N ASP A 36 -10.03 -5.23 0.75
CA ASP A 36 -8.94 -4.54 0.06
C ASP A 36 -7.87 -4.06 1.05
N PHE A 37 -8.28 -3.57 2.22
CA PHE A 37 -7.34 -3.14 3.27
C PHE A 37 -6.72 -4.30 4.04
N ASP A 38 -7.47 -5.39 4.24
CA ASP A 38 -6.92 -6.61 4.85
C ASP A 38 -5.77 -7.17 3.99
N LEU A 39 -5.94 -7.19 2.66
CA LEU A 39 -4.87 -7.58 1.73
C LEU A 39 -3.64 -6.67 1.83
N LEU A 40 -3.84 -5.35 1.89
CA LEU A 40 -2.73 -4.40 2.00
C LEU A 40 -2.03 -4.46 3.36
N ARG A 41 -2.77 -4.69 4.45
CA ARG A 41 -2.22 -4.93 5.78
C ARG A 41 -1.34 -6.17 5.76
N ASP A 42 -1.86 -7.27 5.22
CA ASP A 42 -1.15 -8.55 5.18
C ASP A 42 0.08 -8.49 4.25
N ALA A 43 0.03 -7.64 3.21
CA ALA A 43 1.19 -7.28 2.38
C ALA A 43 2.23 -6.38 3.10
N GLY A 44 1.91 -5.86 4.29
CA GLY A 44 2.82 -5.09 5.13
C GLY A 44 2.83 -3.58 4.87
N ILE A 45 1.85 -3.02 4.14
CA ILE A 45 1.85 -1.59 3.79
C ILE A 45 1.93 -0.66 5.02
N LEU A 46 1.33 -1.07 6.14
CA LEU A 46 1.28 -0.29 7.38
C LEU A 46 2.65 -0.20 8.08
N THR A 47 3.60 -1.07 7.72
CA THR A 47 4.96 -1.06 8.28
C THR A 47 5.86 -0.03 7.61
N LEU A 48 5.51 0.42 6.40
CA LEU A 48 6.31 1.36 5.61
C LEU A 48 6.54 2.71 6.31
N PRO A 49 5.52 3.41 6.84
CA PRO A 49 5.72 4.69 7.52
C PRO A 49 6.16 4.53 8.99
N ALA A 50 6.10 3.32 9.55
CA ALA A 50 6.46 3.07 10.94
C ALA A 50 7.98 3.05 11.12
N PRO A 51 8.54 3.73 12.15
CA PRO A 51 9.96 3.68 12.46
C PRO A 51 10.51 2.27 12.73
N THR A 52 11.79 2.05 12.42
CA THR A 52 12.47 0.76 12.61
C THR A 52 12.69 0.36 14.07
N ASP A 53 12.62 1.28 15.03
CA ASP A 53 12.70 1.00 16.47
C ASP A 53 11.42 0.34 17.02
N VAL A 54 10.26 0.59 16.42
CA VAL A 54 8.95 0.05 16.86
C VAL A 54 8.42 -1.11 16.00
N GLY A 55 9.16 -1.57 15.00
CA GLY A 55 8.70 -2.69 14.17
C GLY A 55 8.69 -2.43 12.67
N GLY A 56 8.67 -1.17 12.24
CA GLY A 56 8.47 -0.78 10.85
C GLY A 56 9.74 -0.70 10.00
N LEU A 57 9.62 0.01 8.88
CA LEU A 57 10.60 0.08 7.78
C LEU A 57 11.05 1.51 7.46
N TRP A 58 10.58 2.50 8.19
CA TRP A 58 11.00 3.88 8.04
C TRP A 58 12.36 4.12 8.70
N GLU A 59 13.35 4.50 7.90
CA GLU A 59 14.72 4.79 8.34
C GLU A 59 15.08 6.29 8.27
N GLY A 60 14.17 7.14 7.77
CA GLY A 60 14.41 8.57 7.56
C GLY A 60 14.02 9.07 6.17
N PRO A 61 14.47 10.27 5.76
CA PRO A 61 14.09 10.90 4.49
C PRO A 61 14.33 10.05 3.24
N GLN A 62 15.32 9.14 3.25
CA GLN A 62 15.59 8.22 2.16
C GLN A 62 14.44 7.22 1.90
N SER A 63 13.61 6.94 2.91
CA SER A 63 12.45 6.06 2.78
C SER A 63 11.29 6.70 2.01
N VAL A 64 11.27 8.04 1.88
CA VAL A 64 10.17 8.78 1.23
C VAL A 64 9.93 8.31 -0.19
N ARG A 65 10.97 8.29 -1.04
CA ARG A 65 10.83 7.96 -2.46
C ARG A 65 10.29 6.54 -2.69
N PRO A 66 10.88 5.48 -2.09
CA PRO A 66 10.35 4.13 -2.21
C PRO A 66 8.88 4.02 -1.77
N ILE A 67 8.51 4.65 -0.66
CA ILE A 67 7.13 4.61 -0.15
C ILE A 67 6.18 5.33 -1.11
N CYS A 68 6.56 6.49 -1.63
CA CYS A 68 5.77 7.20 -2.64
C CYS A 68 5.62 6.38 -3.94
N GLU A 69 6.61 5.57 -4.31
CA GLU A 69 6.52 4.67 -5.47
C GLU A 69 5.52 3.54 -5.24
N VAL A 70 5.48 2.96 -4.03
CA VAL A 70 4.44 1.99 -3.63
C VAL A 70 3.04 2.60 -3.76
N TYR A 71 2.81 3.78 -3.18
CA TYR A 71 1.51 4.45 -3.27
C TYR A 71 1.15 4.88 -4.70
N ARG A 72 2.14 5.28 -5.51
CA ARG A 72 1.91 5.59 -6.93
C ARG A 72 1.45 4.36 -7.70
N SER A 73 2.07 3.20 -7.46
CA SER A 73 1.64 1.93 -8.06
C SER A 73 0.21 1.59 -7.66
N LEU A 74 -0.10 1.64 -6.37
CA LEU A 74 -1.43 1.37 -5.84
C LEU A 74 -2.49 2.33 -6.41
N ALA A 75 -2.20 3.63 -6.46
CA ALA A 75 -3.11 4.65 -6.97
C ALA A 75 -3.41 4.50 -8.47
N SER A 76 -2.50 3.90 -9.23
CA SER A 76 -2.73 3.61 -10.66
C SER A 76 -3.81 2.55 -10.87
N ALA A 77 -3.99 1.65 -9.90
CA ALA A 77 -4.99 0.58 -9.91
C ALA A 77 -6.29 1.00 -9.21
N ASP A 78 -6.19 1.56 -8.01
CA ASP A 78 -7.33 2.04 -7.21
C ASP A 78 -6.99 3.32 -6.44
N PRO A 79 -7.34 4.50 -6.96
CA PRO A 79 -6.99 5.77 -6.33
C PRO A 79 -7.71 6.01 -5.00
N SER A 80 -8.89 5.41 -4.78
CA SER A 80 -9.66 5.61 -3.55
C SER A 80 -9.03 4.83 -2.39
N VAL A 81 -8.67 3.57 -2.63
CA VAL A 81 -7.97 2.75 -1.64
C VAL A 81 -6.58 3.31 -1.35
N ALA A 82 -5.85 3.76 -2.38
CA ALA A 82 -4.54 4.37 -2.20
C ALA A 82 -4.60 5.62 -1.32
N LEU A 83 -5.57 6.52 -1.56
CA LEU A 83 -5.77 7.72 -0.76
C LEU A 83 -5.98 7.37 0.72
N VAL A 84 -6.96 6.51 1.01
CA VAL A 84 -7.30 6.15 2.40
C VAL A 84 -6.12 5.47 3.09
N SER A 85 -5.42 4.57 2.41
CA SER A 85 -4.25 3.88 2.96
C SER A 85 -3.10 4.85 3.29
N SER A 86 -2.95 5.94 2.52
CA SER A 86 -1.93 6.97 2.77
C SER A 86 -2.32 8.00 3.84
N MET A 87 -3.60 8.10 4.18
CA MET A 87 -4.13 9.06 5.15
C MET A 87 -4.24 8.52 6.57
N HIS A 88 -4.07 7.21 6.78
CA HIS A 88 -4.00 6.64 8.12
C HIS A 88 -2.55 6.70 8.62
N PRO A 89 -2.19 7.64 9.51
CA PRO A 89 -1.25 7.28 10.54
C PRO A 89 -1.96 6.23 11.40
N ALA A 90 -1.33 5.06 11.59
CA ALA A 90 -1.78 4.14 12.63
C ALA A 90 -1.83 4.84 13.99
#